data_AF-A0A6P1TE68-F1
#
_entry.id   AF-A0A6P1TE68-F1
#
_cell.length_a   1.000
_cell.length_b   1.000
_cell.length_c   1.000
_cell.angle_alpha   90.00
_cell.angle_beta   90.00
_cell.angle_gamma   90.00
#
_symmetry.space_group_name_H-M   'P 1'
#
loop_
_entity.id
_entity.type
_entity.pdbx_description
1 polymer ?
#
loop_
_entity_poly.entity_id
_entity_poly.type
_entity_poly.pdbx_seq_one_letter_code
_entity_poly.pdbx_strand_id
1 'polypeptide(L)'
;MLDQYSLPLVALSYIISVVGSFAALQLVTGITEAVVKADRRRAILFAGLAMGGGAIWSMHFVGMMALKSHMPMSYDVIKTLLSVVFAVAACTGGLAIVGTGRFTIDKLLPTSILMGTGVAGMHYMGMEAMLMPASIEYNLNILIISIVIAVVAAFAALWMAFHLHGVGQKLGSALIMGVAVCGMHYTGMAAASYQHTGTTPEPGFAGALSGDHLGGVTVVISIGIIVMALRVNHWYRNRTPVPV
;
A
#
# COMPACT_ATOMS: atom_id res chain seq x y z
N MET A 1 14.64 -11.81 -16.47
CA MET A 1 13.58 -11.17 -15.66
C MET A 1 13.87 -9.67 -15.46
N LEU A 2 15.07 -9.26 -15.04
CA LEU A 2 15.41 -7.83 -14.86
C LEU A 2 15.31 -6.99 -16.13
N ASP A 3 15.62 -7.54 -17.30
CA ASP A 3 15.60 -6.78 -18.57
C ASP A 3 14.20 -6.33 -18.98
N GLN A 4 13.17 -7.03 -18.49
CA GLN A 4 11.75 -6.72 -18.70
C GLN A 4 11.29 -5.53 -17.86
N TYR A 5 12.09 -5.05 -16.91
CA TYR A 5 11.72 -3.95 -16.02
C TYR A 5 12.62 -2.72 -16.20
N SER A 6 12.04 -1.55 -15.98
CA SER A 6 12.74 -0.29 -15.82
C SER A 6 13.27 -0.21 -14.39
N LEU A 7 14.59 -0.45 -14.22
CA LEU A 7 15.23 -0.37 -12.91
C LEU A 7 15.00 0.96 -12.17
N PRO A 8 14.98 2.14 -12.83
CA PRO A 8 14.62 3.39 -12.17
C PRO A 8 13.22 3.37 -11.55
N LEU A 9 12.22 2.81 -12.23
CA LEU A 9 10.85 2.73 -11.71
C LEU A 9 10.71 1.67 -10.62
N VAL A 10 11.46 0.56 -10.69
CA VAL A 10 11.55 -0.42 -9.61
C VAL A 10 12.14 0.21 -8.34
N ALA A 11 13.22 0.98 -8.48
CA ALA A 11 13.83 1.71 -7.37
C ALA A 11 12.89 2.78 -6.81
N LEU A 12 12.21 3.53 -7.68
CA LEU A 12 11.24 4.55 -7.28
C LEU A 12 10.06 3.95 -6.52
N SER A 13 9.50 2.83 -6.98
CA SER A 13 8.39 2.16 -6.31
C SER A 13 8.79 1.68 -4.91
N TYR A 14 10.01 1.14 -4.76
CA TYR A 14 10.57 0.82 -3.45
C TYR A 14 10.71 2.05 -2.54
N ILE A 15 11.29 3.15 -3.05
CA ILE A 15 11.45 4.40 -2.29
C ILE A 15 10.10 4.94 -1.82
N ILE A 16 9.09 4.96 -2.69
CA ILE A 16 7.72 5.38 -2.34
C ILE A 16 7.16 4.51 -1.22
N SER A 17 7.32 3.19 -1.31
CA SER A 17 6.88 2.26 -0.28
C SER A 17 7.56 2.50 1.07
N VAL A 18 8.88 2.70 1.07
CA VAL A 18 9.65 3.00 2.28
C VAL A 18 9.19 4.32 2.91
N VAL A 19 9.06 5.37 2.11
CA VAL A 19 8.67 6.70 2.61
C VAL A 19 7.24 6.69 3.15
N GLY A 20 6.29 6.06 2.45
CA GLY A 20 4.92 5.88 2.92
C GLY A 20 4.85 5.05 4.21
N SER A 21 5.62 3.96 4.29
CA SER A 21 5.71 3.10 5.48
C SER A 21 6.27 3.85 6.68
N PHE A 22 7.33 4.64 6.46
CA PHE A 22 7.92 5.47 7.51
C PHE A 22 6.93 6.53 8.01
N ALA A 23 6.23 7.21 7.09
CA ALA A 23 5.17 8.16 7.43
C ALA A 23 4.06 7.51 8.26
N ALA A 24 3.61 6.31 7.89
CA ALA A 24 2.62 5.55 8.65
C ALA A 24 3.12 5.22 10.07
N LEU A 25 4.34 4.70 10.21
CA LEU A 25 4.94 4.36 11.52
C LEU A 25 5.13 5.59 12.42
N GLN A 26 5.36 6.77 11.83
CA GLN A 26 5.35 8.02 12.60
C GLN A 26 3.96 8.31 13.15
N LEU A 27 2.92 8.18 12.32
CA LEU A 27 1.54 8.44 12.70
C LEU A 27 0.98 7.42 13.71
N VAL A 28 1.48 6.18 13.70
CA VAL A 28 1.08 5.14 14.67
C VAL A 28 1.37 5.56 16.12
N THR A 29 2.40 6.37 16.39
CA THR A 29 2.63 6.87 17.77
C THR A 29 1.47 7.69 18.32
N GLY A 30 0.77 8.42 17.44
CA GLY A 30 -0.45 9.13 17.83
C GLY A 30 -1.59 8.20 18.24
N ILE A 31 -1.57 6.91 17.85
CA ILE A 31 -2.56 5.91 18.28
C ILE A 31 -2.30 5.51 19.73
N THR A 32 -1.03 5.27 20.09
CA THR A 32 -0.62 4.83 21.44
C THR A 32 -0.65 5.96 22.46
N GLU A 33 -0.35 7.19 22.05
CA GLU A 33 -0.30 8.37 22.92
C GLU A 33 -1.66 9.09 23.07
N ALA A 34 -2.69 8.67 22.34
CA ALA A 34 -3.98 9.34 22.37
C ALA A 34 -4.74 9.11 23.68
N VAL A 35 -4.97 10.20 24.42
CA VAL A 35 -5.80 10.22 25.63
C VAL A 35 -7.30 10.11 25.27
N VAL A 36 -7.75 10.81 24.24
CA VAL A 36 -9.16 10.87 23.83
C VAL A 36 -9.45 10.02 22.60
N LYS A 37 -10.67 9.45 22.53
CA LYS A 37 -11.10 8.57 21.42
C LYS A 37 -11.01 9.26 20.04
N ALA A 38 -11.29 10.56 19.97
CA ALA A 38 -11.26 11.32 18.73
C ALA A 38 -9.85 11.39 18.11
N ASP A 39 -8.84 11.69 18.93
CA ASP A 39 -7.45 11.78 18.47
C ASP A 39 -6.90 10.43 18.02
N ARG A 40 -7.25 9.35 18.73
CA ARG A 40 -6.89 8.00 18.33
C ARG A 40 -7.49 7.64 16.98
N ARG A 41 -8.78 7.94 16.76
CA ARG A 41 -9.45 7.71 15.46
C ARG A 41 -8.75 8.48 14.34
N ARG A 42 -8.38 9.74 14.56
CA ARG A 42 -7.61 10.54 13.59
C ARG A 42 -6.25 9.92 13.29
N ALA A 43 -5.50 9.51 14.31
CA ALA A 43 -4.20 8.86 14.12
C ALA A 43 -4.31 7.56 13.32
N ILE A 44 -5.32 6.72 13.62
CA ILE A 44 -5.62 5.49 12.86
C ILE A 44 -5.91 5.81 11.39
N LEU A 45 -6.78 6.80 11.12
CA LEU A 45 -7.14 7.19 9.76
C LEU A 45 -5.94 7.70 8.97
N PHE A 46 -5.14 8.61 9.54
CA PHE A 46 -3.98 9.16 8.86
C PHE A 46 -2.88 8.12 8.65
N ALA A 47 -2.63 7.24 9.62
CA ALA A 47 -1.69 6.13 9.47
C ALA A 47 -2.16 5.14 8.41
N GLY A 48 -3.46 4.83 8.37
CA GLY A 48 -4.07 3.97 7.36
C GLY A 48 -4.01 4.56 5.95
N LEU A 49 -4.24 5.87 5.80
CA LEU A 49 -4.05 6.60 4.54
C LEU A 49 -2.59 6.57 4.08
N ALA A 50 -1.65 6.82 5.00
CA ALA A 50 -0.23 6.81 4.69
C ALA A 50 0.27 5.43 4.25
N MET A 51 -0.15 4.37 4.96
CA MET A 51 0.21 3.00 4.62
C MET A 51 -0.51 2.55 3.34
N GLY A 52 -1.84 2.57 3.33
CA GLY A 52 -2.63 2.02 2.23
C GLY A 52 -2.49 2.81 0.93
N GLY A 53 -2.68 4.13 0.98
CA GLY A 53 -2.60 4.99 -0.20
C GLY A 53 -1.16 5.32 -0.61
N GLY A 54 -0.32 5.65 0.37
CA GLY A 54 1.06 6.09 0.12
C GLY A 54 2.00 4.92 -0.12
N ALA A 55 2.14 4.03 0.86
CA ALA A 55 3.14 2.97 0.79
C ALA A 55 2.75 1.84 -0.19
N ILE A 56 1.49 1.42 -0.18
CA ILE A 56 1.05 0.22 -0.91
C ILE A 56 0.48 0.57 -2.29
N TRP A 57 -0.58 1.39 -2.35
CA TRP A 57 -1.26 1.70 -3.62
C TRP A 57 -0.37 2.51 -4.58
N SER A 58 0.29 3.56 -4.10
CA SER A 58 1.18 4.36 -4.96
C SER A 58 2.38 3.53 -5.45
N MET A 59 2.98 2.71 -4.58
CA MET A 59 4.04 1.78 -5.01
C MET A 59 3.54 0.82 -6.07
N HIS A 60 2.36 0.22 -5.89
CA HIS A 60 1.81 -0.77 -6.81
C HIS A 60 1.72 -0.24 -8.24
N PHE A 61 1.14 0.95 -8.44
CA PHE A 61 1.01 1.52 -9.78
C PHE A 61 2.34 1.98 -10.37
N VAL A 62 3.26 2.51 -9.56
CA VAL A 62 4.63 2.80 -10.02
C VAL A 62 5.38 1.52 -10.40
N GLY A 63 5.17 0.43 -9.67
CA GLY A 63 5.72 -0.89 -9.95
C GLY A 63 5.16 -1.50 -11.23
N MET A 64 3.86 -1.34 -11.50
CA MET A 64 3.26 -1.78 -12.76
C MET A 64 3.85 -1.06 -13.98
N MET A 65 4.04 0.26 -13.89
CA MET A 65 4.71 1.04 -14.95
C MET A 65 6.17 0.64 -15.15
N ALA A 66 6.79 -0.03 -14.17
CA ALA A 66 8.15 -0.53 -14.33
C ALA A 66 8.23 -1.66 -15.35
N LEU A 67 7.15 -2.40 -15.62
CA LEU A 67 7.14 -3.45 -16.64
C LEU A 67 7.19 -2.82 -18.04
N LYS A 68 8.22 -3.15 -18.81
CA LYS A 68 8.38 -2.72 -20.21
C LYS A 68 7.46 -3.55 -21.11
N SER A 69 6.21 -3.09 -21.24
CA SER A 69 5.25 -3.64 -22.19
C SER A 69 5.41 -2.96 -23.55
N HIS A 70 5.41 -3.75 -24.63
CA HIS A 70 5.30 -3.24 -26.01
C HIS A 70 3.84 -2.93 -26.40
N MET A 71 2.89 -3.26 -25.53
CA MET A 71 1.46 -2.99 -25.73
C MET A 71 1.06 -1.70 -25.03
N PRO A 72 0.22 -0.86 -25.65
CA PRO A 72 -0.35 0.31 -25.00
C PRO A 72 -1.16 -0.14 -23.77
N MET A 73 -0.98 0.59 -22.67
CA MET A 73 -1.61 0.27 -21.39
C MET A 73 -2.25 1.52 -20.81
N SER A 74 -3.53 1.40 -20.48
CA SER A 74 -4.27 2.38 -19.70
C SER A 74 -4.99 1.68 -18.55
N TYR A 75 -5.67 2.43 -17.70
CA TYR A 75 -6.28 1.92 -16.48
C TYR A 75 -7.71 2.40 -16.34
N ASP A 76 -8.63 1.48 -16.09
CA ASP A 76 -10.01 1.81 -15.75
C ASP A 76 -10.05 2.64 -14.46
N VAL A 77 -10.70 3.80 -14.53
CA VAL A 77 -10.75 4.76 -13.43
C VAL A 77 -11.43 4.17 -12.19
N ILE A 78 -12.55 3.46 -12.36
CA ILE A 78 -13.33 2.96 -11.22
C ILE A 78 -12.58 1.86 -10.50
N LYS A 79 -12.03 0.88 -11.25
CA LYS A 79 -11.24 -0.19 -10.63
C LYS A 79 -10.00 0.34 -9.93
N THR A 80 -9.34 1.34 -10.51
CA THR A 80 -8.21 2.05 -9.87
C THR A 80 -8.60 2.75 -8.57
N LEU A 81 -9.78 3.38 -8.53
CA LEU A 81 -10.30 4.01 -7.31
C LEU A 81 -10.74 2.98 -6.26
N LEU A 82 -11.37 1.89 -6.68
CA LEU A 82 -11.74 0.80 -5.77
C LEU A 82 -10.50 0.17 -5.15
N SER A 83 -9.41 -0.01 -5.91
CA SER A 83 -8.18 -0.58 -5.40
C SER A 83 -7.58 0.25 -4.26
N VAL A 84 -7.52 1.59 -4.37
CA VAL A 84 -7.05 2.43 -3.24
C VAL A 84 -7.96 2.31 -2.02
N VAL A 85 -9.28 2.19 -2.21
CA VAL A 85 -10.23 1.98 -1.11
C VAL A 85 -9.94 0.67 -0.39
N PHE A 86 -9.69 -0.43 -1.10
CA PHE A 86 -9.29 -1.71 -0.50
C PHE A 86 -8.03 -1.56 0.36
N ALA A 87 -6.98 -0.93 -0.17
CA ALA A 87 -5.73 -0.78 0.59
C ALA A 87 -5.90 0.11 1.83
N VAL A 88 -6.55 1.27 1.70
CA VAL A 88 -6.77 2.19 2.82
C VAL A 88 -7.68 1.57 3.87
N ALA A 89 -8.76 0.92 3.46
CA ALA A 89 -9.68 0.26 4.39
C ALA A 89 -8.99 -0.89 5.15
N ALA A 90 -8.22 -1.73 4.45
CA ALA A 90 -7.49 -2.84 5.06
C ALA A 90 -6.46 -2.35 6.09
N CYS A 91 -5.65 -1.34 5.73
CA CYS A 91 -4.64 -0.78 6.63
C CYS A 91 -5.28 -0.05 7.84
N THR A 92 -6.32 0.75 7.59
CA THR A 92 -7.05 1.48 8.64
C THR A 92 -7.72 0.51 9.60
N GLY A 93 -8.41 -0.51 9.07
CA GLY A 93 -9.06 -1.55 9.87
C GLY A 93 -8.05 -2.35 10.69
N GLY A 94 -6.93 -2.74 10.09
CA GLY A 94 -5.88 -3.47 10.79
C GLY A 94 -5.29 -2.69 11.97
N LEU A 95 -4.96 -1.42 11.74
CA LEU A 95 -4.50 -0.51 12.79
C LEU A 95 -5.57 -0.22 13.84
N ALA A 96 -6.85 -0.15 13.46
CA ALA A 96 -7.95 0.05 14.39
C ALA A 96 -8.11 -1.15 15.33
N ILE A 97 -8.06 -2.38 14.82
CA ILE A 97 -8.26 -3.60 15.61
C ILE A 97 -7.09 -3.80 16.59
N VAL A 98 -5.85 -3.67 16.12
CA VAL A 98 -4.65 -3.90 16.95
C VAL A 98 -4.35 -2.71 17.86
N GLY A 99 -4.56 -1.48 17.37
CA GLY A 99 -4.27 -0.25 18.10
C GLY A 99 -5.35 0.19 19.09
N THR A 100 -6.45 -0.57 19.25
CA THR A 100 -7.48 -0.30 20.25
C THR A 100 -7.54 -1.36 21.34
N GLY A 101 -7.52 -0.88 22.60
CA GLY A 101 -7.48 -1.75 23.79
C GLY A 101 -6.08 -2.33 24.02
N ARG A 102 -6.01 -3.49 24.68
CA ARG A 102 -4.74 -4.21 24.91
C ARG A 102 -4.29 -4.89 23.62
N PHE A 103 -3.01 -4.74 23.30
CA PHE A 103 -2.34 -5.51 22.25
C PHE A 103 -2.23 -6.97 22.70
N THR A 104 -2.65 -7.92 21.85
CA THR A 104 -2.49 -9.36 22.09
C THR A 104 -2.14 -10.06 20.78
N ILE A 105 -1.35 -11.14 20.86
CA ILE A 105 -1.02 -11.97 19.70
C ILE A 105 -2.28 -12.59 19.09
N ASP A 106 -3.28 -12.90 19.92
CA ASP A 106 -4.57 -13.44 19.47
C ASP A 106 -5.35 -12.49 18.55
N LYS A 107 -5.13 -11.17 18.68
CA LYS A 107 -5.67 -10.18 17.74
C LYS A 107 -4.80 -10.04 16.50
N LEU A 108 -3.48 -10.19 16.64
CA LEU A 108 -2.52 -9.91 15.59
C LEU A 108 -2.72 -10.85 14.39
N LEU A 109 -2.82 -12.16 14.62
CA LEU A 109 -2.95 -13.14 13.54
C LEU A 109 -4.20 -12.94 12.67
N PRO A 110 -5.44 -12.94 13.20
CA PRO A 110 -6.64 -12.73 12.38
C PRO A 110 -6.66 -11.36 11.71
N THR A 111 -6.11 -10.33 12.37
CA THR A 111 -6.01 -8.99 11.77
C THR A 111 -5.01 -8.96 10.62
N SER A 112 -3.92 -9.71 10.71
CA SER A 112 -2.92 -9.81 9.65
C SER A 112 -3.46 -10.54 8.43
N ILE A 113 -4.30 -11.56 8.63
CA ILE A 113 -5.02 -12.24 7.54
C ILE A 113 -5.98 -11.25 6.85
N LEU A 114 -6.79 -10.51 7.62
CA LEU A 114 -7.70 -9.51 7.08
C LEU A 114 -6.95 -8.41 6.31
N MET A 115 -5.89 -7.85 6.89
CA MET A 115 -5.12 -6.78 6.27
C MET A 115 -4.36 -7.28 5.04
N GLY A 116 -3.69 -8.43 5.14
CA GLY A 116 -2.94 -9.03 4.03
C GLY A 116 -3.82 -9.42 2.85
N THR A 117 -5.00 -10.00 3.10
CA THR A 117 -5.97 -10.31 2.03
C THR A 117 -6.55 -9.04 1.40
N GLY A 118 -6.80 -7.98 2.17
CA GLY A 118 -7.20 -6.69 1.62
C GLY A 118 -6.11 -6.02 0.77
N VAL A 119 -4.84 -6.17 1.15
CA VAL A 119 -3.69 -5.68 0.37
C VAL A 119 -3.49 -6.49 -0.92
N ALA A 120 -3.62 -7.82 -0.86
CA ALA A 120 -3.63 -8.65 -2.06
C ALA A 120 -4.83 -8.33 -2.96
N GLY A 121 -6.01 -8.09 -2.36
CA GLY A 121 -7.21 -7.64 -3.07
C GLY A 121 -7.01 -6.32 -3.80
N MET A 122 -6.35 -5.34 -3.17
CA MET A 122 -5.94 -4.12 -3.86
C MET A 122 -5.02 -4.41 -5.05
N HIS A 123 -3.99 -5.24 -4.85
CA HIS A 123 -3.04 -5.57 -5.90
C HIS A 123 -3.73 -6.18 -7.13
N TYR A 124 -4.54 -7.22 -6.94
CA TYR A 124 -5.24 -7.87 -8.06
C TYR A 124 -6.36 -7.01 -8.63
N MET A 125 -7.05 -6.18 -7.83
CA MET A 125 -7.98 -5.18 -8.36
C MET A 125 -7.28 -4.14 -9.24
N GLY A 126 -6.04 -3.76 -8.89
CA GLY A 126 -5.20 -2.89 -9.72
C GLY A 126 -4.77 -3.54 -11.03
N MET A 127 -4.44 -4.83 -11.00
CA MET A 127 -4.16 -5.62 -12.22
C MET A 127 -5.41 -5.70 -13.11
N GLU A 128 -6.58 -5.97 -12.53
CA GLU A 128 -7.86 -6.00 -13.25
C GLU A 128 -8.29 -4.63 -13.80
N ALA A 129 -7.68 -3.54 -13.33
CA ALA A 129 -7.88 -2.20 -13.87
C ALA A 129 -7.14 -2.00 -15.20
N MET A 130 -6.15 -2.84 -15.54
CA MET A 130 -5.38 -2.71 -16.77
C MET A 130 -6.26 -2.90 -18.01
N LEU A 131 -6.26 -1.90 -18.87
CA LEU A 131 -6.86 -1.93 -20.21
C LEU A 131 -5.72 -2.04 -21.21
N MET A 132 -5.52 -3.26 -21.72
CA MET A 132 -4.47 -3.60 -22.67
C MET A 132 -4.99 -4.66 -23.65
N PRO A 133 -4.40 -4.80 -24.86
CA PRO A 133 -4.78 -5.83 -25.82
C PRO A 133 -4.22 -7.21 -25.43
N ALA A 134 -4.43 -7.61 -24.18
CA ALA A 134 -4.07 -8.92 -23.66
C ALA A 134 -5.00 -9.36 -22.54
N SER A 135 -5.25 -10.66 -22.45
CA SER A 135 -5.87 -11.28 -21.27
C SER A 135 -4.79 -11.68 -20.28
N ILE A 136 -5.07 -11.48 -18.99
CA ILE A 136 -4.18 -11.86 -17.88
C ILE A 136 -4.59 -13.24 -17.38
N GLU A 137 -3.65 -14.18 -17.41
CA GLU A 137 -3.81 -15.50 -16.79
C GLU A 137 -2.84 -15.66 -15.63
N TYR A 138 -3.28 -16.31 -14.56
CA TYR A 138 -2.48 -16.45 -13.34
C TYR A 138 -2.03 -17.89 -13.10
N ASN A 139 -0.74 -18.07 -12.83
CA ASN A 139 -0.24 -19.28 -12.20
C ASN A 139 -0.72 -19.31 -10.73
N LEU A 140 -1.65 -20.21 -10.42
CA LEU A 140 -2.27 -20.30 -9.10
C LEU A 140 -1.27 -20.53 -7.96
N ASN A 141 -0.17 -21.25 -8.20
CA ASN A 141 0.82 -21.50 -7.16
C ASN A 141 1.55 -20.21 -6.78
N ILE A 142 1.99 -19.42 -7.76
CA ILE A 142 2.69 -18.15 -7.52
C ILE A 142 1.73 -17.10 -6.96
N LEU A 143 0.48 -17.09 -7.44
CA LEU A 143 -0.59 -16.25 -6.91
C LEU A 143 -0.84 -16.52 -5.42
N ILE A 144 -0.92 -17.79 -5.01
CA ILE A 144 -1.09 -18.15 -3.59
C ILE A 144 0.13 -17.71 -2.78
N ILE A 145 1.34 -17.89 -3.31
CA ILE A 145 2.58 -17.45 -2.64
C ILE A 145 2.56 -15.93 -2.41
N SER A 146 2.15 -15.11 -3.38
CA SER A 146 2.09 -13.66 -3.18
C SER A 146 1.07 -13.26 -2.12
N ILE A 147 -0.08 -13.96 -2.03
CA ILE A 147 -1.07 -13.74 -0.96
C ILE A 147 -0.48 -14.10 0.41
N VAL A 148 0.25 -15.22 0.51
CA VAL A 148 0.94 -15.61 1.75
C VAL A 148 1.97 -14.54 2.14
N ILE A 149 2.76 -14.03 1.20
CA ILE A 149 3.69 -12.91 1.44
C ILE A 149 2.93 -11.68 1.95
N ALA A 150 1.76 -11.36 1.38
CA ALA A 150 0.94 -10.24 1.83
C ALA A 150 0.52 -10.38 3.31
N VAL A 151 0.10 -11.57 3.73
CA VAL A 151 -0.31 -11.86 5.12
C VAL A 151 0.89 -11.78 6.07
N VAL A 152 2.03 -12.36 5.69
CA VAL A 152 3.26 -12.29 6.50
C VAL A 152 3.78 -10.84 6.60
N ALA A 153 3.74 -10.08 5.51
CA ALA A 153 4.10 -8.67 5.49
C ALA A 153 3.18 -7.83 6.39
N ALA A 154 1.85 -8.07 6.33
CA ALA A 154 0.88 -7.41 7.19
C ALA A 154 1.12 -7.74 8.68
N PHE A 155 1.43 -9.00 9.00
CA PHE A 155 1.80 -9.40 10.35
C PHE A 155 3.04 -8.67 10.85
N ALA A 156 4.12 -8.67 10.07
CA ALA A 156 5.35 -7.98 10.41
C ALA A 156 5.13 -6.48 10.58
N ALA A 157 4.38 -5.85 9.66
CA ALA A 157 4.06 -4.42 9.71
C ALA A 157 3.29 -4.05 10.98
N LEU A 158 2.22 -4.79 11.31
CA LEU A 158 1.43 -4.55 12.52
C LEU A 158 2.27 -4.80 13.79
N TRP A 159 3.08 -5.86 13.81
CA TRP A 159 3.95 -6.14 14.96
C TRP A 159 4.96 -5.01 15.18
N MET A 160 5.67 -4.58 14.13
CA MET A 160 6.64 -3.49 14.18
C MET A 160 5.99 -2.16 14.59
N ALA A 161 4.80 -1.86 14.08
CA ALA A 161 4.07 -0.64 14.37
C ALA A 161 3.81 -0.43 15.88
N PHE A 162 3.62 -1.52 16.64
CA PHE A 162 3.30 -1.44 18.07
C PHE A 162 4.43 -1.89 19.02
N HIS A 163 5.56 -2.39 18.52
CA HIS A 163 6.72 -2.78 19.34
C HIS A 163 7.96 -1.89 19.14
N LEU A 164 8.03 -1.14 18.04
CA LEU A 164 9.22 -0.36 17.69
C LEU A 164 8.91 1.14 17.75
N HIS A 165 9.55 1.83 18.70
CA HIS A 165 9.21 3.21 19.05
C HIS A 165 10.28 4.22 18.59
N GLY A 166 11.55 3.81 18.51
CA GLY A 166 12.65 4.70 18.17
C GLY A 166 12.67 5.09 16.68
N VAL A 167 13.09 6.32 16.37
CA VAL A 167 13.16 6.82 14.98
C VAL A 167 14.02 5.91 14.09
N GLY A 168 15.18 5.46 14.59
CA GLY A 168 16.04 4.51 13.87
C GLY A 168 15.38 3.14 13.66
N GLN A 169 14.64 2.64 14.65
CA GLN A 169 13.89 1.40 14.51
C GLN A 169 12.79 1.53 13.46
N LYS A 170 12.05 2.64 13.46
CA LYS A 170 11.03 2.92 12.45
C LYS A 170 11.60 3.06 11.05
N LEU A 171 12.78 3.64 10.90
CA LEU A 171 13.47 3.69 9.62
C LEU A 171 13.84 2.28 9.14
N GLY A 172 14.41 1.45 10.03
CA GLY A 172 14.67 0.04 9.73
C GLY A 172 13.41 -0.73 9.36
N SER A 173 12.32 -0.55 10.10
CA SER A 173 11.01 -1.15 9.79
C SER A 173 10.47 -0.70 8.44
N ALA A 174 10.58 0.59 8.11
CA ALA A 174 10.14 1.11 6.83
C ALA A 174 10.90 0.52 5.64
N LEU A 175 12.21 0.29 5.79
CA LEU A 175 13.03 -0.40 4.78
C LEU A 175 12.57 -1.85 4.59
N ILE A 176 12.38 -2.59 5.69
CA ILE A 176 11.90 -3.98 5.66
C ILE A 176 10.49 -4.05 5.05
N MET A 177 9.60 -3.15 5.43
CA MET A 177 8.25 -3.05 4.87
C MET A 177 8.31 -2.74 3.38
N GLY A 178 9.20 -1.83 2.93
CA GLY A 178 9.45 -1.57 1.52
C GLY A 178 9.75 -2.85 0.74
N VAL A 179 10.66 -3.68 1.26
CA VAL A 179 11.03 -4.96 0.64
C VAL A 179 9.83 -5.91 0.63
N ALA A 180 9.09 -5.99 1.73
CA ALA A 180 7.95 -6.90 1.84
C ALA A 180 6.81 -6.54 0.88
N VAL A 181 6.45 -5.26 0.79
CA VAL A 181 5.38 -4.78 -0.10
C VAL A 181 5.79 -4.94 -1.57
N CYS A 182 7.03 -4.55 -1.93
CA CYS A 182 7.54 -4.77 -3.29
C CYS A 182 7.65 -6.26 -3.62
N GLY A 183 8.10 -7.08 -2.67
CA GLY A 183 8.20 -8.53 -2.81
C GLY A 183 6.84 -9.16 -3.12
N MET A 184 5.79 -8.79 -2.38
CA MET A 184 4.42 -9.22 -2.67
C MET A 184 4.00 -8.81 -4.09
N HIS A 185 4.20 -7.54 -4.44
CA HIS A 185 3.80 -7.00 -5.73
C HIS A 185 4.49 -7.70 -6.91
N TYR A 186 5.83 -7.80 -6.90
CA TYR A 186 6.55 -8.43 -8.00
C TYR A 186 6.37 -9.95 -8.04
N THR A 187 6.07 -10.61 -6.91
CA THR A 187 5.63 -12.01 -6.91
C THR A 187 4.28 -12.16 -7.59
N GLY A 188 3.32 -11.26 -7.31
CA GLY A 188 2.02 -11.25 -7.99
C GLY A 188 2.14 -10.97 -9.49
N MET A 189 3.00 -10.02 -9.88
CA MET A 189 3.32 -9.77 -11.29
C MET A 189 3.95 -10.99 -11.97
N ALA A 190 4.82 -11.73 -11.28
CA ALA A 190 5.43 -12.95 -11.80
C ALA A 190 4.43 -14.12 -11.94
N ALA A 191 3.28 -14.06 -11.25
CA ALA A 191 2.20 -15.00 -11.43
C ALA A 191 1.42 -14.75 -12.73
N ALA A 192 1.47 -13.53 -13.27
CA ALA A 192 0.69 -13.11 -14.43
C ALA A 192 1.38 -13.43 -15.76
N SER A 193 0.62 -14.00 -16.69
CA SER A 193 0.96 -14.19 -18.09
C SER A 193 0.01 -13.36 -18.96
N TYR A 194 0.55 -12.66 -19.96
CA TYR A 194 -0.21 -11.79 -20.84
C TYR A 194 -0.35 -12.43 -22.22
N GLN A 195 -1.54 -12.93 -22.54
CA GLN A 195 -1.82 -13.48 -23.87
C GLN A 195 -2.42 -12.41 -24.76
N HIS A 196 -1.79 -12.13 -25.91
CA HIS A 196 -2.24 -11.07 -26.81
C HIS A 196 -3.61 -11.42 -27.42
N THR A 197 -4.58 -10.52 -27.27
CA THR A 197 -5.94 -10.70 -27.79
C THR A 197 -6.20 -9.89 -29.06
N GLY A 198 -5.30 -8.96 -29.42
CA GLY A 198 -5.44 -8.06 -30.58
C GLY A 198 -6.43 -6.91 -30.39
N THR A 199 -7.27 -6.95 -29.36
CA THR A 199 -8.27 -5.91 -29.04
C THR A 199 -8.11 -5.40 -27.63
N THR A 200 -8.09 -4.08 -27.45
CA THR A 200 -8.08 -3.45 -26.13
C THR A 200 -9.53 -3.36 -25.63
N PRO A 201 -9.84 -3.78 -24.39
CA PRO A 201 -11.17 -3.61 -23.83
C PRO A 201 -11.58 -2.14 -23.77
N GLU A 202 -12.86 -1.86 -24.05
CA GLU A 202 -13.43 -0.53 -23.86
C GLU A 202 -13.38 -0.16 -22.36
N PRO A 203 -13.04 1.10 -22.03
CA PRO A 203 -13.06 1.55 -20.64
C PRO A 203 -14.47 1.56 -20.07
N GLY A 204 -14.59 1.45 -18.74
CA GLY A 204 -15.85 1.65 -18.05
C GLY A 204 -16.40 3.08 -18.18
N PHE A 205 -17.55 3.33 -17.56
CA PHE A 205 -18.29 4.60 -17.72
C PHE A 205 -17.50 5.86 -17.30
N ALA A 206 -16.50 5.72 -16.44
CA ALA A 206 -15.66 6.83 -15.96
C ALA A 206 -14.39 7.03 -16.82
N GLY A 207 -14.22 6.24 -17.88
CA GLY A 207 -13.09 6.35 -18.81
C GLY A 207 -11.81 5.65 -18.33
N ALA A 208 -10.72 5.96 -19.02
CA ALA A 208 -9.40 5.40 -18.79
C ALA A 208 -8.39 6.48 -18.36
N LEU A 209 -7.42 6.08 -17.54
CA LEU A 209 -6.22 6.85 -17.23
C LEU A 209 -5.03 6.27 -17.98
N SER A 210 -4.31 7.09 -18.73
CA SER A 210 -3.00 6.69 -19.27
C SER A 210 -2.01 6.41 -18.13
N GLY A 211 -1.01 5.56 -18.38
CA GLY A 211 0.10 5.35 -17.44
C GLY A 211 0.76 6.64 -16.97
N ASP A 212 1.05 7.59 -17.87
CA ASP A 212 1.72 8.85 -17.51
C ASP A 212 0.91 9.70 -16.51
N HIS A 213 -0.39 9.89 -16.78
CA HIS A 213 -1.29 10.58 -15.85
C HIS A 213 -1.38 9.86 -14.50
N LEU A 214 -1.48 8.53 -14.50
CA LEU A 214 -1.55 7.76 -13.26
C LEU A 214 -0.23 7.85 -12.47
N GLY A 215 0.91 7.82 -13.15
CA GLY A 215 2.22 8.08 -12.56
C GLY A 215 2.32 9.47 -11.93
N GLY A 216 1.88 10.51 -12.65
CA GLY A 216 1.80 11.86 -12.08
C GLY A 216 0.92 11.94 -10.84
N VAL A 217 -0.28 11.33 -10.87
CA VAL A 217 -1.22 11.30 -9.75
C VAL A 217 -0.65 10.57 -8.54
N THR A 218 -0.03 9.40 -8.73
CA THR A 218 0.59 8.62 -7.64
C THR A 218 1.74 9.36 -6.97
N VAL A 219 2.56 10.09 -7.73
CA VAL A 219 3.62 10.95 -7.17
C VAL A 219 3.03 12.10 -6.35
N VAL A 220 2.00 12.79 -6.87
CA VAL A 220 1.34 13.88 -6.15
C VAL A 220 0.69 13.39 -4.85
N ILE A 221 0.02 12.24 -4.88
CA ILE A 221 -0.58 11.61 -3.69
C ILE A 221 0.51 11.25 -2.68
N SER A 222 1.63 10.66 -3.13
CA SER A 222 2.76 10.31 -2.27
C SER A 222 3.33 11.54 -1.56
N ILE A 223 3.57 12.64 -2.29
CA ILE A 223 4.02 13.92 -1.72
C ILE A 223 3.00 14.47 -0.73
N GLY A 224 1.72 14.46 -1.09
CA GLY A 224 0.63 14.92 -0.22
C GLY A 224 0.57 14.15 1.10
N ILE A 225 0.74 12.83 1.05
CA ILE A 225 0.79 11.95 2.22
C ILE A 225 2.00 12.27 3.11
N ILE A 226 3.16 12.54 2.51
CA ILE A 226 4.37 12.93 3.27
C ILE A 226 4.14 14.25 3.98
N VAL A 227 3.65 15.27 3.26
CA VAL A 227 3.38 16.59 3.83
C VAL A 227 2.34 16.48 4.95
N MET A 228 1.27 15.73 4.73
CA MET A 228 0.26 15.43 5.75
C MET A 228 0.90 14.76 6.96
N ALA A 229 1.69 13.71 6.79
CA ALA A 229 2.31 12.99 7.88
C ALA A 229 3.25 13.88 8.70
N LEU A 230 4.06 14.71 8.04
CA LEU A 230 4.94 15.68 8.70
C LEU A 230 4.14 16.72 9.49
N ARG A 231 3.09 17.28 8.90
CA ARG A 231 2.21 18.28 9.56
C ARG A 231 1.50 17.69 10.77
N VAL A 232 0.93 16.50 10.62
CA VAL A 232 0.21 15.80 11.70
C VAL A 232 1.19 15.42 12.81
N ASN A 233 2.36 14.88 12.48
CA ASN A 233 3.39 14.53 13.46
C ASN A 233 3.91 15.78 14.22
N HIS A 234 4.16 16.89 13.49
CA HIS A 234 4.55 18.15 14.11
C HIS A 234 3.47 18.68 15.07
N TRP A 235 2.21 18.63 14.66
CA TRP A 235 1.08 19.03 15.50
C TRP A 235 0.95 18.14 16.75
N TYR A 236 1.09 16.82 16.62
CA TYR A 236 1.06 15.90 17.76
C TYR A 236 2.16 16.19 18.79
N ARG A 237 3.36 16.56 18.35
CA ARG A 237 4.49 16.87 19.26
C ARG A 237 4.36 18.23 19.95
N ASN A 238 3.64 19.17 19.35
CA ASN A 238 3.58 20.57 19.81
C ASN A 238 2.24 20.94 20.45
N ARG A 239 1.25 20.05 20.46
CA ARG A 239 -0.03 20.31 21.14
C ARG A 239 0.18 20.33 22.65
N THR A 240 -0.46 21.29 23.32
CA THR A 240 -0.53 21.32 24.78
C THR A 240 -1.26 20.06 25.28
N PRO A 241 -0.74 19.34 26.28
CA PRO A 241 -1.44 18.21 26.87
C PRO A 241 -2.83 18.64 27.34
N VAL A 242 -3.86 17.86 27.04
CA VAL A 242 -5.18 18.08 27.63
C VAL A 242 -5.05 17.74 29.12
N PRO A 243 -5.33 18.68 30.04
CA PRO A 243 -5.31 18.37 31.47
C PRO A 243 -6.32 17.24 31.75
N VAL A 244 -5.86 16.20 32.42
CA VAL A 244 -6.64 15.01 32.80
C VAL A 244 -7.47 15.33 34.04
#